data_AF-A0A1N6K2Y2-F1
#
_entry.id   AF-A0A1N6K2Y2-F1
#
_cell.length_a   1.000
_cell.length_b   1.000
_cell.length_c   1.000
_cell.angle_alpha   90.00
_cell.angle_beta   90.00
_cell.angle_gamma   90.00
#
_symmetry.space_group_name_H-M   'P 1'
#
loop_
_entity.id
_entity.type
_entity.pdbx_description
1 polymer ?
#
loop_
_entity_poly.entity_id
_entity_poly.type
_entity_poly.pdbx_seq_one_letter_code
_entity_poly.pdbx_strand_id
1 'polypeptide(L)'
;MAYDAKIPYGLRDDRLVHVSQLSRGERGSRCGCVCPECKSPLTARMGEVNRHHFAHSGGNRPCAGGAETGIHLAAKQMIADNLAIPVPLLQASLEGKDSLGYSVRESNVIFKGCDRQPVDRAKLEHHLGDIRPDLIVTLAGNEILIEVAVTHYIDDEKLRRLEARGLRCIEIDLGDIPRTVTPAELESYVYDRGRAYWIVNPKLAAAEAALQPRLQQAIDRENARIEKARQEREEEGRRLREHYARMEAHYQKLEEAAEKRRQEDEKKRRQEEEERRQRTQRELQQAAEARQRREAEEKQRQQLAWEEERSQLDLDGMRGKAQHLLNACQDLEAQWRHASVPERLALPMARRHVPRAMAKMEVTETPRALATSIAYDWMFNVSPQEWKLVAFFEEVYTHSHLRKQEWVSILDVERCIKEFGYRPARPLLAAEELLNTAQYYRVLSDDPGILALAQLPRPLGAVAEFLGELASHGMIQLRPGPIDQLALIPELPHRWR
;
A
#
# COMPACT_ATOMS: atom_id res chain seq x y z
N MET A 1 -2.40 62.60 -61.44
CA MET A 1 -3.74 63.22 -61.30
C MET A 1 -3.82 63.80 -59.91
N ALA A 2 -3.78 65.13 -59.79
CA ALA A 2 -3.87 65.79 -58.50
C ALA A 2 -5.31 65.69 -57.99
N TYR A 3 -5.49 65.15 -56.79
CA TYR A 3 -6.81 65.04 -56.16
C TYR A 3 -7.32 66.45 -55.84
N ASP A 4 -8.36 66.88 -56.56
CA ASP A 4 -9.15 68.05 -56.20
C ASP A 4 -9.83 67.72 -54.86
N ALA A 5 -9.46 68.45 -53.80
CA ALA A 5 -10.05 68.23 -52.47
C ALA A 5 -11.54 68.55 -52.56
N LYS A 6 -12.39 67.53 -52.42
CA LYS A 6 -13.86 67.70 -52.45
C LYS A 6 -14.29 68.44 -51.19
N ILE A 7 -14.57 69.73 -51.32
CA ILE A 7 -14.98 70.58 -50.19
C ILE A 7 -16.51 70.54 -50.05
N PRO A 8 -17.07 70.11 -48.90
CA PRO A 8 -18.53 70.04 -48.71
C PRO A 8 -19.17 71.40 -48.40
N TYR A 9 -18.48 72.28 -47.67
CA TYR A 9 -18.98 73.58 -47.22
C TYR A 9 -18.17 74.74 -47.79
N GLY A 10 -18.84 75.73 -48.38
CA GLY A 10 -18.27 76.99 -48.83
C GLY A 10 -18.70 78.14 -47.94
N LEU A 11 -17.88 79.18 -47.83
CA LEU A 11 -18.21 80.41 -47.11
C LEU A 11 -18.85 81.41 -48.07
N ARG A 12 -20.03 81.95 -47.72
CA ARG A 12 -20.75 82.98 -48.48
C ARG A 12 -21.45 83.92 -47.51
N ASP A 13 -21.20 85.22 -47.64
CA ASP A 13 -21.77 86.27 -46.78
C ASP A 13 -21.60 85.95 -45.28
N ASP A 14 -20.37 85.58 -44.89
CA ASP A 14 -19.99 85.15 -43.53
C ASP A 14 -20.77 83.94 -42.98
N ARG A 15 -21.46 83.19 -43.85
CA ARG A 15 -22.14 81.94 -43.50
C ARG A 15 -21.59 80.75 -44.26
N LEU A 16 -21.47 79.62 -43.57
CA LEU A 16 -21.15 78.33 -44.16
C LEU A 16 -22.40 77.77 -44.82
N VAL A 17 -22.27 77.44 -46.11
CA VAL A 17 -23.31 76.87 -46.95
C VAL A 17 -22.81 75.54 -47.49
N HIS A 18 -23.60 74.48 -47.31
CA HIS A 18 -23.33 73.20 -47.95
C HIS A 18 -23.73 73.25 -49.43
N VAL A 19 -22.98 72.57 -50.29
CA VAL A 19 -23.26 72.55 -51.74
C VAL A 19 -24.68 72.09 -52.10
N SER A 20 -25.32 71.26 -51.27
CA SER A 20 -26.70 70.81 -51.48
C SER A 20 -27.76 71.87 -51.21
N GLN A 21 -27.41 72.97 -50.53
CA GLN A 21 -28.31 74.08 -50.24
C GLN A 21 -28.36 75.10 -51.40
N LEU A 22 -27.48 74.94 -52.41
CA LEU A 22 -27.50 75.76 -53.62
C LEU A 22 -28.58 75.29 -54.58
N SER A 23 -29.23 76.24 -55.24
CA SER A 23 -30.14 75.97 -56.35
C SER A 23 -29.36 75.64 -57.64
N ARG A 24 -30.03 75.05 -58.63
CA ARG A 24 -29.44 74.78 -59.95
C ARG A 24 -28.91 76.05 -60.64
N GLY A 25 -29.53 77.21 -60.38
CA GLY A 25 -29.11 78.51 -60.92
C GLY A 25 -27.79 79.03 -60.36
N GLU A 26 -27.39 78.54 -59.18
CA GLU A 26 -26.16 78.92 -58.47
C GLU A 26 -24.99 77.97 -58.79
N ARG A 27 -25.15 77.05 -59.75
CA ARG A 27 -24.11 76.10 -60.16
C ARG A 27 -22.88 76.82 -60.73
N GLY A 28 -21.70 76.24 -60.50
CA GLY A 28 -20.44 76.73 -61.04
C GLY A 28 -19.91 77.93 -60.27
N SER A 29 -19.30 78.88 -60.97
CA SER A 29 -18.77 80.12 -60.37
C SER A 29 -19.88 81.08 -59.88
N ARG A 30 -21.14 80.82 -60.23
CA ARG A 30 -22.29 81.62 -59.78
C ARG A 30 -22.66 81.37 -58.31
N CYS A 31 -22.05 80.39 -57.65
CA CYS A 31 -22.34 80.09 -56.25
C CYS A 31 -21.91 81.21 -55.29
N GLY A 32 -20.97 82.07 -55.71
CA GLY A 32 -20.44 83.16 -54.87
C GLY A 32 -19.70 82.70 -53.62
N CYS A 33 -19.37 81.40 -53.52
CA CYS A 33 -18.74 80.83 -52.34
C CYS A 33 -17.21 80.94 -52.43
N VAL A 34 -16.55 81.11 -51.29
CA VAL A 34 -15.08 81.05 -51.15
C VAL A 34 -14.66 79.91 -50.24
N CYS A 35 -13.42 79.44 -50.39
CA CYS A 35 -12.85 78.38 -49.58
C CYS A 35 -12.73 78.85 -48.11
N PRO A 36 -13.24 78.10 -47.12
CA PRO A 36 -13.15 78.49 -45.72
C PRO A 36 -11.70 78.63 -45.23
N GLU A 37 -10.78 77.86 -45.78
CA GLU A 37 -9.35 77.84 -45.45
C GLU A 37 -8.58 78.95 -46.20
N CYS A 38 -8.40 78.81 -47.52
CA CYS A 38 -7.51 79.68 -48.29
C CYS A 38 -8.19 80.95 -48.87
N LYS A 39 -9.49 81.15 -48.58
CA LYS A 39 -10.32 82.28 -49.03
C LYS A 39 -10.41 82.47 -50.55
N SER A 40 -9.94 81.51 -51.35
CA SER A 40 -10.01 81.57 -52.81
C SER A 40 -11.42 81.21 -53.32
N PRO A 41 -11.87 81.78 -54.45
CA PRO A 41 -13.19 81.48 -55.02
C PRO A 41 -13.41 79.99 -55.32
N LEU A 42 -14.63 79.52 -55.06
CA LEU A 42 -15.08 78.15 -55.31
C LEU A 42 -16.02 78.08 -56.53
N THR A 43 -16.09 76.90 -57.11
CA THR A 43 -17.00 76.50 -58.18
C THR A 43 -17.85 75.33 -57.68
N ALA A 44 -19.17 75.51 -57.65
CA ALA A 44 -20.11 74.46 -57.25
C ALA A 44 -20.26 73.40 -58.35
N ARG A 45 -19.76 72.19 -58.10
CA ARG A 45 -19.82 71.03 -59.01
C ARG A 45 -21.06 70.20 -58.67
N MET A 46 -22.19 70.53 -59.29
CA MET A 46 -23.48 69.87 -59.08
C MET A 46 -23.88 69.06 -60.32
N GLY A 47 -23.38 67.83 -60.43
CA GLY A 47 -23.68 66.91 -61.54
C GLY A 47 -24.65 65.81 -61.13
N GLU A 48 -25.29 65.16 -62.11
CA GLU A 48 -26.29 64.11 -61.85
C GLU A 48 -25.68 62.77 -61.43
N VAL A 49 -24.42 62.53 -61.78
CA VAL A 49 -23.71 61.25 -61.54
C VAL A 49 -22.77 61.32 -60.34
N ASN A 50 -22.11 62.46 -60.12
CA ASN A 50 -21.10 62.62 -59.07
C ASN A 50 -21.67 63.44 -57.90
N ARG A 51 -21.32 63.07 -56.67
CA ARG A 51 -21.69 63.82 -55.45
C ARG A 51 -21.37 65.29 -55.61
N HIS A 52 -22.33 66.13 -55.27
CA HIS A 52 -22.16 67.58 -55.26
C HIS A 52 -20.99 67.96 -54.32
N HIS A 53 -20.11 68.85 -54.77
CA HIS A 53 -19.00 69.38 -53.97
C HIS A 53 -18.57 70.75 -54.50
N PHE A 54 -17.81 71.47 -53.70
CA PHE A 54 -17.06 72.63 -54.16
C PHE A 54 -15.65 72.23 -54.61
N ALA A 55 -15.17 72.91 -55.65
CA ALA A 55 -13.81 72.83 -56.16
C ALA A 55 -13.27 74.26 -56.35
N HIS A 56 -11.95 74.47 -56.32
CA HIS A 56 -11.38 75.79 -56.54
C HIS A 56 -11.57 76.27 -57.99
N SER A 57 -11.93 77.54 -58.18
CA SER A 57 -12.01 78.17 -59.50
C SER A 57 -10.63 78.25 -60.15
N GLY A 58 -10.51 77.81 -61.42
CA GLY A 58 -9.25 77.89 -62.19
C GLY A 58 -8.38 76.63 -62.16
N GLY A 59 -8.78 75.57 -61.45
CA GLY A 59 -8.09 74.28 -61.45
C GLY A 59 -6.83 74.24 -60.58
N ASN A 60 -6.81 73.26 -59.67
CA ASN A 60 -5.61 72.69 -59.05
C ASN A 60 -4.75 73.59 -58.14
N ARG A 61 -5.38 74.35 -57.23
CA ARG A 61 -4.73 74.64 -55.94
C ARG A 61 -5.06 73.53 -54.95
N PRO A 62 -4.11 72.66 -54.56
CA PRO A 62 -4.34 71.72 -53.48
C PRO A 62 -4.55 72.50 -52.18
N CYS A 63 -5.79 72.49 -51.68
CA CYS A 63 -6.13 73.03 -50.36
C CYS A 63 -6.42 71.84 -49.46
N ALA A 64 -5.38 71.32 -48.79
CA ALA A 64 -5.49 70.13 -47.97
C ALA A 64 -6.53 70.29 -46.84
N GLY A 65 -6.58 71.46 -46.19
CA GLY A 65 -7.48 71.74 -45.06
C GLY A 65 -8.88 72.25 -45.42
N GLY A 66 -9.22 72.44 -46.70
CA GLY A 66 -10.46 73.13 -47.08
C GLY A 66 -11.74 72.44 -46.58
N ALA A 67 -11.76 71.11 -46.60
CA ALA A 67 -12.89 70.32 -46.10
C ALA A 67 -12.94 70.30 -44.57
N GLU A 68 -11.78 70.25 -43.91
CA GLU A 68 -11.65 70.16 -42.44
C GLU A 68 -12.05 71.48 -41.79
N THR A 69 -11.50 72.59 -42.28
CA THR A 69 -11.88 73.95 -41.85
C THR A 69 -13.34 74.24 -42.18
N GLY A 70 -13.86 73.74 -43.31
CA GLY A 70 -15.28 73.85 -43.65
C GLY A 70 -16.19 73.14 -42.64
N ILE A 71 -15.85 71.90 -42.26
CA ILE A 71 -16.58 71.13 -41.24
C ILE A 71 -16.48 71.80 -39.86
N HIS A 72 -15.27 72.23 -39.47
CA HIS A 72 -15.02 72.95 -38.22
C HIS A 72 -15.94 74.15 -38.08
N LEU A 73 -15.90 75.06 -39.06
CA LEU A 73 -16.70 76.28 -39.03
C LEU A 73 -18.20 76.01 -39.17
N ALA A 74 -18.59 75.00 -39.96
CA ALA A 74 -20.00 74.62 -40.09
C ALA A 74 -20.56 74.09 -38.76
N ALA A 75 -19.79 73.30 -38.00
CA ALA A 75 -20.17 72.83 -36.68
C ALA A 75 -20.33 73.98 -35.68
N LYS A 76 -19.38 74.94 -35.66
CA LYS A 76 -19.49 76.15 -34.83
C LYS A 76 -20.75 76.94 -35.17
N GLN A 77 -20.98 77.21 -36.45
CA GLN A 77 -22.13 77.97 -36.88
C GLN A 77 -23.43 77.24 -36.48
N MET A 78 -23.49 75.91 -36.62
CA MET A 78 -24.64 75.10 -36.24
C MET A 78 -24.97 75.20 -34.75
N ILE A 79 -23.97 75.17 -33.87
CA ILE A 79 -24.17 75.36 -32.42
C ILE A 79 -24.68 76.78 -32.13
N ALA A 80 -24.09 77.79 -32.78
CA ALA A 80 -24.48 79.18 -32.59
C ALA A 80 -25.90 79.49 -33.09
N ASP A 81 -26.28 78.92 -34.24
CA ASP A 81 -27.60 79.09 -34.86
C ASP A 81 -28.70 78.37 -34.06
N ASN A 82 -28.45 77.11 -33.66
CA ASN A 82 -29.46 76.27 -33.01
C ASN A 82 -29.58 76.55 -31.51
N LEU A 83 -28.63 77.29 -30.92
CA LEU A 83 -28.54 77.55 -29.47
C LEU A 83 -28.66 76.25 -28.66
N ALA A 84 -27.91 75.23 -29.06
CA ALA A 84 -27.83 73.97 -28.34
C ALA A 84 -26.41 73.40 -28.41
N ILE A 85 -26.04 72.57 -27.44
CA ILE A 85 -24.77 71.83 -27.41
C ILE A 85 -24.99 70.38 -27.00
N PRO A 86 -24.11 69.44 -27.39
CA PRO A 86 -23.99 68.18 -26.68
C PRO A 86 -23.39 68.44 -25.30
N VAL A 87 -23.97 67.82 -24.28
CA VAL A 87 -23.41 67.84 -22.93
C VAL A 87 -23.09 66.39 -22.55
N PRO A 88 -21.80 66.05 -22.35
CA PRO A 88 -21.45 64.70 -21.97
C PRO A 88 -21.79 64.40 -20.50
N LEU A 89 -21.75 63.11 -20.14
CA LEU A 89 -21.86 62.66 -18.75
C LEU A 89 -20.81 63.37 -17.90
N LEU A 90 -21.24 64.06 -16.86
CA LEU A 90 -20.36 64.63 -15.85
C LEU A 90 -20.44 63.75 -14.60
N GLN A 91 -19.43 62.93 -14.39
CA GLN A 91 -19.36 61.99 -13.27
C GLN A 91 -18.00 62.08 -12.60
N ALA A 92 -18.00 62.30 -11.28
CA ALA A 92 -16.81 62.11 -10.45
C ALA A 92 -16.71 60.64 -10.06
N SER A 93 -15.51 60.06 -10.11
CA SER A 93 -15.26 58.69 -9.67
C SER A 93 -13.90 58.57 -9.01
N LEU A 94 -13.85 57.94 -7.85
CA LEU A 94 -12.62 57.62 -7.15
C LEU A 94 -12.52 56.11 -6.96
N GLU A 95 -11.29 55.61 -7.00
CA GLU A 95 -10.97 54.21 -6.79
C GLU A 95 -9.87 54.10 -5.74
N GLY A 96 -10.04 53.15 -4.83
CA GLY A 96 -9.04 52.76 -3.83
C GLY A 96 -8.96 51.25 -3.73
N LYS A 97 -8.07 50.73 -2.89
CA LYS A 97 -7.90 49.29 -2.68
C LYS A 97 -8.24 48.92 -1.26
N ASP A 98 -8.88 47.76 -1.10
CA ASP A 98 -9.01 47.12 0.20
C ASP A 98 -7.70 46.46 0.66
N SER A 99 -7.73 45.86 1.86
CA SER A 99 -6.62 45.17 2.51
C SER A 99 -6.12 43.92 1.75
N LEU A 100 -6.91 43.39 0.81
CA LEU A 100 -6.55 42.26 -0.05
C LEU A 100 -6.12 42.70 -1.46
N GLY A 101 -6.18 44.01 -1.75
CA GLY A 101 -5.80 44.59 -3.02
C GLY A 101 -6.93 44.68 -4.06
N TYR A 102 -8.18 44.38 -3.70
CA TYR A 102 -9.33 44.51 -4.59
C TYR A 102 -9.79 45.97 -4.68
N SER A 103 -10.21 46.38 -5.88
CA SER A 103 -10.67 47.74 -6.15
C SER A 103 -12.03 48.02 -5.53
N VAL A 104 -12.10 49.10 -4.76
CA VAL A 104 -13.34 49.71 -4.26
C VAL A 104 -13.54 51.03 -4.99
N ARG A 105 -14.72 51.22 -5.59
CA ARG A 105 -15.03 52.40 -6.39
C ARG A 105 -16.26 53.12 -5.84
N GLU A 106 -16.13 54.43 -5.67
CA GLU A 106 -17.26 55.31 -5.42
C GLU A 106 -17.40 56.29 -6.59
N SER A 107 -18.64 56.58 -6.96
CA SER A 107 -18.91 57.53 -8.05
C SER A 107 -20.15 58.36 -7.74
N ASN A 108 -20.17 59.56 -8.31
CA ASN A 108 -21.29 60.48 -8.20
C ASN A 108 -21.57 61.10 -9.57
N VAL A 109 -22.76 60.82 -10.11
CA VAL A 109 -23.23 61.45 -11.34
C VAL A 109 -23.70 62.86 -11.02
N ILE A 110 -22.97 63.85 -11.50
CA ILE A 110 -23.27 65.27 -11.34
C ILE A 110 -24.28 65.71 -12.40
N PHE A 111 -24.11 65.22 -13.63
CA PHE A 111 -25.03 65.49 -14.75
C PHE A 111 -25.05 64.28 -15.69
N LYS A 112 -26.24 63.78 -16.06
CA LYS A 112 -26.41 62.55 -16.87
C LYS A 112 -26.00 62.69 -18.34
N GLY A 113 -25.76 63.92 -18.81
CA GLY A 113 -25.51 64.24 -20.21
C GLY A 113 -26.79 64.35 -21.05
N CYS A 114 -26.72 65.07 -22.15
CA CYS A 114 -27.82 65.30 -23.10
C CYS A 114 -27.23 65.55 -24.50
N ASP A 115 -27.78 64.90 -25.53
CA ASP A 115 -27.34 65.07 -26.92
C ASP A 115 -27.60 66.50 -27.42
N ARG A 116 -28.73 67.09 -27.02
CA ARG A 116 -29.13 68.44 -27.42
C ARG A 116 -29.62 69.23 -26.23
N GLN A 117 -28.69 69.81 -25.49
CA GLN A 117 -29.00 70.72 -24.39
C GLN A 117 -29.21 72.14 -24.93
N PRO A 118 -30.41 72.74 -24.82
CA PRO A 118 -30.62 74.14 -25.16
C PRO A 118 -29.76 75.05 -24.27
N VAL A 119 -29.22 76.12 -24.85
CA VAL A 119 -28.44 77.16 -24.17
C VAL A 119 -29.08 78.53 -24.33
N ASP A 120 -28.80 79.44 -23.39
CA ASP A 120 -29.40 80.78 -23.35
C ASP A 120 -28.80 81.70 -24.43
N ARG A 121 -27.50 81.55 -24.69
CA ARG A 121 -26.74 82.37 -25.63
C ARG A 121 -25.52 81.62 -26.16
N ALA A 122 -25.13 81.89 -27.40
CA ALA A 122 -23.84 81.50 -27.96
C ALA A 122 -23.08 82.74 -28.48
N LYS A 123 -21.76 82.78 -28.28
CA LYS A 123 -20.84 83.79 -28.84
C LYS A 123 -19.75 83.06 -29.62
N LEU A 124 -19.59 83.39 -30.90
CA LEU A 124 -18.50 82.89 -31.74
C LEU A 124 -17.22 83.70 -31.50
N GLU A 125 -16.07 83.01 -31.48
CA GLU A 125 -14.72 83.60 -31.56
C GLU A 125 -14.44 84.77 -30.59
N HIS A 126 -14.85 84.62 -29.33
CA HIS A 126 -14.61 85.63 -28.29
C HIS A 126 -13.28 85.38 -27.57
N HIS A 127 -12.49 86.43 -27.33
CA HIS A 127 -11.23 86.33 -26.58
C HIS A 127 -11.47 86.38 -25.07
N LEU A 128 -11.02 85.35 -24.35
CA LEU A 128 -10.93 85.33 -22.89
C LEU A 128 -9.46 85.48 -22.49
N GLY A 129 -8.96 86.72 -22.59
CA GLY A 129 -7.52 87.01 -22.44
C GLY A 129 -6.72 86.36 -23.57
N ASP A 130 -5.81 85.46 -23.20
CA ASP A 130 -4.97 84.67 -24.10
C ASP A 130 -5.61 83.33 -24.56
N ILE A 131 -6.80 82.99 -24.05
CA ILE A 131 -7.55 81.79 -24.49
C ILE A 131 -8.60 82.24 -25.50
N ARG A 132 -8.54 81.68 -26.71
CA ARG A 132 -9.55 81.86 -27.75
C ARG A 132 -10.29 80.54 -27.98
N PRO A 133 -11.46 80.35 -27.35
CA PRO A 133 -12.32 79.22 -27.65
C PRO A 133 -13.02 79.38 -28.99
N ASP A 134 -13.47 78.26 -29.55
CA ASP A 134 -14.28 78.28 -30.77
C ASP A 134 -15.64 78.92 -30.52
N LEU A 135 -16.29 78.54 -29.41
CA LEU A 135 -17.51 79.19 -28.93
C LEU A 135 -17.50 79.36 -27.41
N ILE A 136 -18.26 80.36 -26.95
CA ILE A 136 -18.68 80.49 -25.56
C ILE A 136 -20.19 80.39 -25.53
N VAL A 137 -20.72 79.39 -24.83
CA VAL A 137 -22.16 79.26 -24.60
C VAL A 137 -22.50 79.59 -23.15
N THR A 138 -23.66 80.20 -22.94
CA THR A 138 -24.21 80.47 -21.62
C THR A 138 -25.34 79.50 -21.36
N LEU A 139 -25.21 78.69 -20.30
CA LEU A 139 -26.24 77.74 -19.87
C LEU A 139 -26.59 77.98 -18.40
N ALA A 140 -27.83 78.40 -18.15
CA ALA A 140 -28.33 78.73 -16.82
C ALA A 140 -27.37 79.68 -16.06
N GLY A 141 -26.88 80.72 -16.76
CA GLY A 141 -25.93 81.70 -16.23
C GLY A 141 -24.47 81.24 -16.11
N ASN A 142 -24.14 80.00 -16.50
CA ASN A 142 -22.75 79.51 -16.50
C ASN A 142 -22.17 79.61 -17.91
N GLU A 143 -20.96 80.16 -18.05
CA GLU A 143 -20.22 80.11 -19.31
C GLU A 143 -19.52 78.74 -19.46
N ILE A 144 -19.70 78.13 -20.63
CA ILE A 144 -19.05 76.90 -21.06
C ILE A 144 -18.35 77.19 -22.39
N LEU A 145 -17.05 76.90 -22.44
CA LEU A 145 -16.25 76.97 -23.64
C LEU A 145 -16.46 75.71 -24.45
N ILE A 146 -16.64 75.88 -25.75
CA ILE A 146 -16.74 74.77 -26.70
C ILE A 146 -15.54 74.84 -27.62
N GLU A 147 -14.88 73.70 -27.81
CA GLU A 147 -13.84 73.47 -28.79
C GLU A 147 -14.33 72.38 -29.75
N VAL A 148 -14.17 72.60 -31.05
CA VAL A 148 -14.52 71.63 -32.08
C VAL A 148 -13.22 71.06 -32.64
N ALA A 149 -12.92 69.80 -32.35
CA ALA A 149 -11.71 69.15 -32.82
C ALA A 149 -11.98 68.43 -34.15
N VAL A 150 -11.31 68.86 -35.22
CA VAL A 150 -11.37 68.20 -36.54
C VAL A 150 -10.03 67.62 -36.94
N THR A 151 -8.95 68.32 -36.59
CA THR A 151 -7.56 67.89 -36.79
C THR A 151 -6.65 68.23 -35.61
N HIS A 152 -7.05 69.20 -34.79
CA HIS A 152 -6.32 69.65 -33.62
C HIS A 152 -7.22 69.51 -32.41
N TYR A 153 -6.72 68.77 -31.42
CA TYR A 153 -7.33 68.64 -30.10
C TYR A 153 -6.69 69.67 -29.16
N ILE A 154 -7.33 69.92 -28.02
CA ILE A 154 -6.77 70.73 -26.95
C ILE A 154 -5.46 70.10 -26.50
N ASP A 155 -4.38 70.88 -26.56
CA ASP A 155 -3.06 70.48 -26.08
C ASP A 155 -2.90 70.70 -24.56
N ASP A 156 -1.83 70.14 -24.00
CA ASP A 156 -1.50 70.25 -22.58
C ASP A 156 -1.32 71.69 -22.11
N GLU A 157 -0.87 72.59 -22.99
CA GLU A 157 -0.65 73.99 -22.63
C GLU A 157 -1.98 74.71 -22.43
N LYS A 158 -2.91 74.56 -23.37
CA LYS A 158 -4.26 75.10 -23.31
C LYS A 158 -5.05 74.46 -22.16
N LEU A 159 -4.92 73.15 -21.94
CA LEU A 159 -5.52 72.45 -20.80
C LEU A 159 -5.10 73.09 -19.47
N ARG A 160 -3.79 73.24 -19.23
CA ARG A 160 -3.28 73.89 -18.00
C ARG A 160 -3.85 75.29 -17.78
N ARG A 161 -4.01 76.08 -18.85
CA ARG A 161 -4.59 77.43 -18.76
C ARG A 161 -6.08 77.40 -18.44
N LEU A 162 -6.82 76.44 -19.01
CA LEU A 162 -8.25 76.23 -18.72
C LEU A 162 -8.45 75.83 -17.25
N GLU A 163 -7.64 74.90 -16.74
CA GLU A 163 -7.66 74.44 -15.35
C GLU A 163 -7.32 75.57 -14.36
N ALA A 164 -6.22 76.29 -14.60
CA ALA A 164 -5.76 77.37 -13.72
C ALA A 164 -6.80 78.50 -13.55
N ARG A 165 -7.69 78.67 -14.54
CA ARG A 165 -8.77 79.66 -14.50
C ARG A 165 -10.11 79.10 -14.04
N GLY A 166 -10.20 77.80 -13.77
CA GLY A 166 -11.44 77.14 -13.34
C GLY A 166 -12.56 77.23 -14.39
N LEU A 167 -12.20 77.28 -15.67
CA LEU A 167 -13.16 77.41 -16.78
C LEU A 167 -13.82 76.06 -17.07
N ARG A 168 -15.03 76.08 -17.65
CA ARG A 168 -15.73 74.88 -18.12
C ARG A 168 -15.45 74.74 -19.61
N CYS A 169 -14.93 73.60 -20.04
CA CYS A 169 -14.61 73.37 -21.45
C CYS A 169 -15.14 72.00 -21.89
N ILE A 170 -15.88 71.99 -22.99
CA ILE A 170 -16.28 70.79 -23.71
C ILE A 170 -15.54 70.78 -25.05
N GLU A 171 -14.89 69.66 -25.35
CA GLU A 171 -14.37 69.40 -26.69
C GLU A 171 -15.32 68.45 -27.43
N ILE A 172 -15.65 68.76 -28.68
CA ILE A 172 -16.47 67.94 -29.57
C ILE A 172 -15.55 67.35 -30.64
N ASP A 173 -15.40 66.03 -30.63
CA ASP A 173 -14.56 65.28 -31.56
C ASP A 173 -15.29 64.97 -32.87
N LEU A 174 -14.82 65.60 -33.93
CA LEU A 174 -15.21 65.40 -35.33
C LEU A 174 -14.01 64.95 -36.19
N GLY A 175 -12.97 64.40 -35.57
CA GLY A 175 -11.72 64.04 -36.25
C GLY A 175 -11.88 62.90 -37.24
N ASP A 176 -12.69 61.91 -36.89
CA ASP A 176 -12.91 60.68 -37.66
C ASP A 176 -14.10 60.76 -38.65
N ILE A 177 -14.85 61.88 -38.69
CA ILE A 177 -16.05 61.96 -39.53
C ILE A 177 -15.70 62.10 -41.02
N PRO A 178 -16.54 61.58 -41.94
CA PRO A 178 -16.28 61.71 -43.37
C PRO A 178 -16.16 63.17 -43.82
N ARG A 179 -15.14 63.52 -44.61
CA ARG A 179 -14.95 64.89 -45.15
C ARG A 179 -15.96 65.32 -46.22
N THR A 180 -17.04 64.56 -46.36
CA THR A 180 -18.10 64.76 -47.35
C THR A 180 -19.49 64.80 -46.71
N VAL A 181 -19.56 64.96 -45.38
CA VAL A 181 -20.81 65.01 -44.61
C VAL A 181 -21.75 66.11 -45.09
N THR A 182 -23.03 65.76 -45.20
CA THR A 182 -24.16 66.68 -45.39
C THR A 182 -24.48 67.43 -44.09
N PRO A 183 -25.31 68.49 -44.13
CA PRO A 183 -25.71 69.22 -42.92
C PRO A 183 -26.40 68.33 -41.88
N ALA A 184 -27.27 67.42 -42.32
CA ALA A 184 -27.98 66.51 -41.41
C ALA A 184 -27.05 65.47 -40.77
N GLU A 185 -26.10 64.93 -41.53
CA GLU A 185 -25.06 64.02 -41.00
C GLU A 185 -24.15 64.75 -40.02
N LEU A 186 -23.69 65.96 -40.38
CA LEU A 186 -22.87 66.79 -39.48
C LEU A 186 -23.62 67.10 -38.19
N GLU A 187 -24.92 67.42 -38.29
CA GLU A 187 -25.77 67.65 -37.12
C GLU A 187 -25.82 66.43 -36.20
N SER A 188 -25.99 65.22 -36.76
CA SER A 188 -25.99 64.01 -35.93
C SER A 188 -24.66 63.79 -35.20
N TYR A 189 -23.53 64.19 -35.78
CA TYR A 189 -22.22 64.05 -35.13
C TYR A 189 -21.96 65.15 -34.09
N VAL A 190 -22.34 66.39 -34.40
CA VAL A 190 -22.15 67.54 -33.48
C VAL A 190 -22.96 67.39 -32.21
N TYR A 191 -24.17 66.83 -32.30
CA TYR A 191 -25.04 66.64 -31.14
C TYR A 191 -24.98 65.23 -30.54
N ASP A 192 -24.04 64.39 -30.97
CA ASP A 192 -23.79 63.12 -30.30
C ASP A 192 -23.00 63.37 -29.02
N ARG A 193 -23.61 63.18 -27.85
CA ARG A 193 -22.88 63.34 -26.57
C ARG A 193 -21.73 62.35 -26.40
N GLY A 194 -21.71 61.25 -27.17
CA GLY A 194 -20.60 60.29 -27.21
C GLY A 194 -19.34 60.86 -27.87
N ARG A 195 -19.45 61.98 -28.57
CA ARG A 195 -18.34 62.72 -29.20
C ARG A 195 -17.92 63.96 -28.40
N ALA A 196 -18.63 64.27 -27.32
CA ALA A 196 -18.33 65.40 -26.47
C ALA A 196 -17.58 64.94 -25.22
N TYR A 197 -16.59 65.70 -24.78
CA TYR A 197 -15.80 65.38 -23.61
C TYR A 197 -15.66 66.60 -22.70
N TRP A 198 -15.87 66.41 -21.39
CA TRP A 198 -15.52 67.43 -20.40
C TRP A 198 -14.00 67.46 -20.25
N ILE A 199 -13.38 68.52 -20.73
CA ILE A 199 -11.92 68.71 -20.65
C ILE A 199 -11.56 69.33 -19.31
N VAL A 200 -12.30 70.36 -18.92
CA VAL A 200 -12.23 70.95 -17.59
C VAL A 200 -13.64 71.22 -17.09
N ASN A 201 -13.94 70.81 -15.86
CA ASN A 201 -15.14 71.23 -15.16
C ASN A 201 -14.85 71.35 -13.66
N PRO A 202 -14.94 72.56 -13.07
CA PRO A 202 -14.59 72.77 -11.66
C PRO A 202 -15.50 71.98 -10.69
N LYS A 203 -16.66 71.49 -11.15
CA LYS A 203 -17.52 70.63 -10.32
C LYS A 203 -16.92 69.24 -10.10
N LEU A 204 -16.01 68.76 -10.95
CA LEU A 204 -15.39 67.43 -10.80
C LEU A 204 -14.52 67.37 -9.54
N ALA A 205 -13.54 68.26 -9.40
CA ALA A 205 -12.65 68.29 -8.24
C ALA A 205 -13.41 68.40 -6.91
N ALA A 206 -14.44 69.26 -6.85
CA ALA A 206 -15.29 69.39 -5.67
C ALA A 206 -16.09 68.12 -5.36
N ALA A 207 -16.63 67.45 -6.40
CA ALA A 207 -17.37 66.21 -6.24
C ALA A 207 -16.46 65.03 -5.86
N GLU A 208 -15.24 64.96 -6.40
CA GLU A 208 -14.21 64.00 -6.00
C GLU A 208 -13.81 64.18 -4.55
N ALA A 209 -13.54 65.42 -4.11
CA ALA A 209 -13.25 65.71 -2.71
C ALA A 209 -14.41 65.27 -1.78
N ALA A 210 -15.66 65.41 -2.21
CA ALA A 210 -16.84 64.93 -1.47
C ALA A 210 -16.99 63.39 -1.49
N LEU A 211 -16.42 62.70 -2.48
CA LEU A 211 -16.40 61.24 -2.57
C LEU A 211 -15.31 60.62 -1.70
N GLN A 212 -14.21 61.33 -1.42
CA GLN A 212 -13.09 60.81 -0.62
C GLN A 212 -13.52 60.16 0.71
N PRO A 213 -14.32 60.80 1.59
CA PRO A 213 -14.76 60.18 2.83
C PRO A 213 -15.68 58.97 2.61
N ARG A 214 -16.48 58.97 1.53
CA ARG A 214 -17.35 57.83 1.18
C ARG A 214 -16.52 56.64 0.72
N LEU A 215 -15.50 56.88 -0.10
CA LEU A 215 -14.57 55.85 -0.54
C LEU A 215 -13.82 55.26 0.65
N GLN A 216 -13.31 56.10 1.55
CA GLN A 216 -12.65 55.62 2.76
C GLN A 216 -13.59 54.78 3.62
N GLN A 217 -14.83 55.24 3.83
CA GLN A 217 -15.83 54.47 4.57
C GLN A 217 -16.16 53.14 3.88
N ALA A 218 -16.21 53.08 2.55
CA ALA A 218 -16.44 51.85 1.80
C ALA A 218 -15.27 50.87 1.97
N ILE A 219 -14.02 51.36 1.88
CA ILE A 219 -12.81 50.57 2.12
C ILE A 219 -12.80 50.03 3.56
N ASP A 220 -13.08 50.88 4.55
CA ASP A 220 -13.09 50.49 5.96
C ASP A 220 -14.16 49.43 6.25
N ARG A 221 -15.34 49.56 5.62
CA ARG A 221 -16.41 48.56 5.71
C ARG A 221 -15.99 47.22 5.13
N GLU A 222 -15.33 47.23 3.98
CA GLU A 222 -14.87 45.99 3.35
C GLU A 222 -13.74 45.34 4.15
N ASN A 223 -12.78 46.14 4.64
CA ASN A 223 -11.72 45.68 5.54
C ASN A 223 -12.29 45.08 6.83
N ALA A 224 -13.31 45.72 7.43
CA ALA A 224 -13.96 45.19 8.63
C ALA A 224 -14.67 43.85 8.37
N ARG A 225 -15.25 43.65 7.18
CA ARG A 225 -15.82 42.35 6.77
C ARG A 225 -14.75 41.29 6.61
N ILE A 226 -13.65 41.63 5.94
CA ILE A 226 -12.50 40.74 5.74
C ILE A 226 -11.94 40.28 7.10
N GLU A 227 -11.72 41.23 8.01
CA GLU A 227 -11.20 40.94 9.35
C GLU A 227 -12.17 40.10 10.18
N LYS A 228 -13.47 40.43 10.16
CA LYS A 228 -14.49 39.61 10.83
C LYS A 228 -14.50 38.17 10.31
N ALA A 229 -14.49 37.97 8.99
CA ALA A 229 -14.46 36.64 8.38
C ALA A 229 -13.15 35.89 8.68
N ARG A 230 -12.04 36.60 8.89
CA ARG A 230 -10.79 36.01 9.37
C ARG A 230 -10.93 35.53 10.82
N GLN A 231 -11.46 36.36 11.71
CA GLN A 231 -11.66 36.02 13.11
C GLN A 231 -12.62 34.84 13.30
N GLU A 232 -13.73 34.80 12.56
CA GLU A 232 -14.69 33.69 12.59
C GLU A 232 -14.03 32.37 12.17
N ARG A 233 -13.21 32.38 11.12
CA ARG A 233 -12.44 31.19 10.67
C ARG A 233 -11.40 30.73 11.70
N GLU A 234 -10.70 31.68 12.34
CA GLU A 234 -9.74 31.37 13.40
C GLU A 234 -10.42 30.75 14.64
N GLU A 235 -11.59 31.27 15.02
CA GLU A 235 -12.38 30.76 16.14
C GLU A 235 -12.97 29.37 15.83
N GLU A 236 -13.56 29.18 14.65
CA GLU A 236 -14.05 27.88 14.21
C GLU A 236 -12.92 26.84 14.19
N GLY A 237 -11.76 27.19 13.63
CA GLY A 237 -10.58 26.34 13.65
C GLY A 237 -10.11 25.98 15.06
N ARG A 238 -10.21 26.92 16.02
CA ARG A 238 -9.92 26.66 17.44
C ARG A 238 -10.91 25.67 18.05
N ARG A 239 -12.21 25.90 17.86
CA ARG A 239 -13.28 25.02 18.37
C ARG A 239 -13.13 23.60 17.84
N LEU A 240 -12.79 23.46 16.56
CA LEU A 240 -12.58 22.15 15.93
C LEU A 240 -11.36 21.43 16.51
N ARG A 241 -10.23 22.11 16.72
CA ARG A 241 -9.05 21.54 17.39
C ARG A 241 -9.36 21.08 18.81
N GLU A 242 -10.07 21.89 19.58
CA GLU A 242 -10.51 21.53 20.95
C GLU A 242 -11.51 20.36 20.96
N HIS A 243 -12.38 20.25 19.96
CA HIS A 243 -13.28 19.12 19.80
C HIS A 243 -12.48 17.82 19.52
N TYR A 244 -11.58 17.84 18.54
CA TYR A 244 -10.76 16.67 18.21
C TYR A 244 -9.85 16.25 19.37
N ALA A 245 -9.21 17.19 20.06
CA ALA A 245 -8.39 16.88 21.24
C ALA A 245 -9.21 16.21 22.36
N ARG A 246 -10.46 16.65 22.59
CA ARG A 246 -11.36 16.00 23.55
C ARG A 246 -11.75 14.59 23.13
N MET A 247 -12.05 14.39 21.84
CA MET A 247 -12.38 13.06 21.30
C MET A 247 -11.19 12.11 21.40
N GLU A 248 -9.99 12.55 21.05
CA GLU A 248 -8.76 11.76 21.15
C GLU A 248 -8.48 11.35 22.61
N ALA A 249 -8.56 12.29 23.55
CA ALA A 249 -8.42 11.99 24.98
C ALA A 249 -9.50 11.01 25.50
N HIS A 250 -10.72 11.06 24.96
CA HIS A 250 -11.76 10.10 25.29
C HIS A 250 -11.43 8.69 24.76
N TYR A 251 -10.98 8.58 23.51
CA TYR A 251 -10.57 7.31 22.92
C TYR A 251 -9.37 6.68 23.64
N GLN A 252 -8.35 7.47 23.99
CA GLN A 252 -7.21 6.99 24.77
C GLN A 252 -7.66 6.39 26.10
N LYS A 253 -8.58 7.05 26.83
CA LYS A 253 -9.14 6.49 28.08
C LYS A 253 -9.90 5.19 27.87
N LEU A 254 -10.66 5.06 26.78
CA LEU A 254 -11.36 3.82 26.46
C LEU A 254 -10.38 2.69 26.15
N GLU A 255 -9.31 2.98 25.41
CA GLU A 255 -8.26 2.02 25.07
C GLU A 255 -7.48 1.57 26.31
N GLU A 256 -7.09 2.50 27.19
CA GLU A 256 -6.47 2.21 28.49
C GLU A 256 -7.37 1.33 29.36
N ALA A 257 -8.67 1.63 29.43
CA ALA A 257 -9.63 0.84 30.19
C ALA A 257 -9.81 -0.58 29.60
N ALA A 258 -9.82 -0.70 28.27
CA ALA A 258 -9.91 -2.00 27.59
C ALA A 258 -8.64 -2.84 27.82
N GLU A 259 -7.47 -2.22 27.76
CA GLU A 259 -6.19 -2.87 28.04
C GLU A 259 -6.13 -3.36 29.49
N LYS A 260 -6.54 -2.53 30.44
CA LYS A 260 -6.60 -2.93 31.85
C LYS A 260 -7.53 -4.13 32.07
N ARG A 261 -8.70 -4.16 31.43
CA ARG A 261 -9.62 -5.31 31.48
C ARG A 261 -8.98 -6.57 30.89
N ARG A 262 -8.29 -6.47 29.74
CA ARG A 262 -7.56 -7.60 29.14
C ARG A 262 -6.51 -8.17 30.08
N GLN A 263 -5.75 -7.30 30.76
CA GLN A 263 -4.74 -7.72 31.73
C GLN A 263 -5.35 -8.39 32.97
N GLU A 264 -6.48 -7.89 33.46
CA GLU A 264 -7.22 -8.51 34.57
C GLU A 264 -7.78 -9.88 34.19
N ASP A 265 -8.40 -10.00 33.01
CA ASP A 265 -8.92 -11.27 32.49
C ASP A 265 -7.80 -12.29 32.26
N GLU A 266 -6.65 -11.86 31.74
CA GLU A 266 -5.50 -12.73 31.55
C GLU A 266 -4.93 -13.22 32.90
N LYS A 267 -4.81 -12.34 33.90
CA LYS A 267 -4.40 -12.74 35.25
C LYS A 267 -5.36 -13.76 35.86
N LYS A 268 -6.67 -13.53 35.71
CA LYS A 268 -7.70 -14.46 36.21
C LYS A 268 -7.60 -15.82 35.51
N ARG A 269 -7.45 -15.85 34.18
CA ARG A 269 -7.25 -17.09 33.42
C ARG A 269 -5.99 -17.85 33.86
N ARG A 270 -4.88 -17.15 34.11
CA ARG A 270 -3.64 -17.78 34.62
C ARG A 270 -3.84 -18.39 36.00
N GLN A 271 -4.55 -17.69 36.90
CA GLN A 271 -4.89 -18.21 38.23
C GLN A 271 -5.77 -19.45 38.14
N GLU A 272 -6.86 -19.41 37.35
CA GLU A 272 -7.75 -20.55 37.15
C GLU A 272 -7.02 -21.76 36.54
N GLU A 273 -6.11 -21.52 35.58
CA GLU A 273 -5.30 -22.58 34.99
C GLU A 273 -4.33 -23.21 36.01
N GLU A 274 -3.71 -22.39 36.86
CA GLU A 274 -2.81 -22.87 37.91
C GLU A 274 -3.56 -23.65 38.99
N GLU A 275 -4.73 -23.18 39.44
CA GLU A 275 -5.60 -23.92 40.36
C GLU A 275 -6.05 -25.26 39.76
N ARG A 276 -6.41 -25.27 38.46
CA ARG A 276 -6.75 -26.51 37.75
C ARG A 276 -5.57 -27.46 37.69
N ARG A 277 -4.36 -26.98 37.36
CA ARG A 277 -3.13 -27.77 37.36
C ARG A 277 -2.85 -28.37 38.72
N GLN A 278 -2.95 -27.57 39.79
CA GLN A 278 -2.74 -28.04 41.17
C GLN A 278 -3.78 -29.08 41.58
N ARG A 279 -5.06 -28.88 41.24
CA ARG A 279 -6.12 -29.89 41.48
C ARG A 279 -5.82 -31.19 40.76
N THR A 280 -5.52 -31.13 39.45
CA THR A 280 -5.18 -32.32 38.66
C THR A 280 -3.95 -33.03 39.23
N GLN A 281 -2.93 -32.30 39.67
CA GLN A 281 -1.75 -32.89 40.31
C GLN A 281 -2.09 -33.61 41.61
N ARG A 282 -2.95 -33.03 42.47
CA ARG A 282 -3.42 -33.67 43.70
C ARG A 282 -4.23 -34.94 43.41
N GLU A 283 -5.12 -34.90 42.43
CA GLU A 283 -5.91 -36.07 42.00
C GLU A 283 -5.01 -37.19 41.48
N LEU A 284 -4.01 -36.86 40.65
CA LEU A 284 -3.01 -37.82 40.16
C LEU A 284 -2.20 -38.43 41.30
N GLN A 285 -1.79 -37.61 42.28
CA GLN A 285 -1.05 -38.08 43.45
C GLN A 285 -1.89 -39.04 44.30
N GLN A 286 -3.15 -38.67 44.59
CA GLN A 286 -4.07 -39.54 45.32
C GLN A 286 -4.36 -40.85 44.58
N ALA A 287 -4.54 -40.79 43.26
CA ALA A 287 -4.73 -41.98 42.44
C ALA A 287 -3.48 -42.88 42.43
N ALA A 288 -2.28 -42.29 42.38
CA ALA A 288 -1.01 -43.03 42.48
C ALA A 288 -0.85 -43.70 43.84
N GLU A 289 -1.13 -42.99 44.94
CA GLU A 289 -1.10 -43.56 46.30
C GLU A 289 -2.11 -44.70 46.48
N ALA A 290 -3.34 -44.52 45.98
CA ALA A 290 -4.37 -45.57 46.01
C ALA A 290 -3.97 -46.80 45.18
N ARG A 291 -3.36 -46.59 44.02
CA ARG A 291 -2.80 -47.66 43.19
C ARG A 291 -1.68 -48.40 43.91
N GLN A 292 -0.75 -47.68 44.54
CA GLN A 292 0.33 -48.29 45.32
C GLN A 292 -0.21 -49.12 46.49
N ARG A 293 -1.25 -48.65 47.19
CA ARG A 293 -1.90 -49.44 48.26
C ARG A 293 -2.53 -50.72 47.73
N ARG A 294 -3.27 -50.66 46.62
CA ARG A 294 -3.86 -51.85 45.98
C ARG A 294 -2.79 -52.83 45.55
N GLU A 295 -1.73 -52.35 44.91
CA GLU A 295 -0.59 -53.17 44.50
C GLU A 295 0.11 -53.81 45.72
N ALA A 296 0.22 -53.10 46.85
CA ALA A 296 0.79 -53.65 48.08
C ALA A 296 -0.11 -54.72 48.73
N GLU A 297 -1.43 -54.47 48.80
CA GLU A 297 -2.41 -55.45 49.29
C GLU A 297 -2.45 -56.70 48.42
N GLU A 298 -2.41 -56.53 47.10
CA GLU A 298 -2.35 -57.64 46.14
C GLU A 298 -1.05 -58.43 46.28
N LYS A 299 0.09 -57.75 46.39
CA LYS A 299 1.38 -58.42 46.70
C LYS A 299 1.33 -59.18 48.01
N GLN A 300 0.71 -58.63 49.05
CA GLN A 300 0.57 -59.31 50.34
C GLN A 300 -0.33 -60.55 50.23
N ARG A 301 -1.45 -60.47 49.49
CA ARG A 301 -2.31 -61.63 49.22
C ARG A 301 -1.60 -62.70 48.40
N GLN A 302 -0.88 -62.30 47.35
CA GLN A 302 -0.06 -63.21 46.55
C GLN A 302 1.01 -63.87 47.41
N GLN A 303 1.63 -63.14 48.32
CA GLN A 303 2.65 -63.69 49.22
C GLN A 303 2.06 -64.70 50.21
N LEU A 304 0.89 -64.42 50.80
CA LEU A 304 0.18 -65.37 51.67
C LEU A 304 -0.24 -66.63 50.91
N ALA A 305 -0.80 -66.50 49.70
CA ALA A 305 -1.16 -67.63 48.85
C ALA A 305 0.07 -68.46 48.45
N TRP A 306 1.18 -67.80 48.13
CA TRP A 306 2.44 -68.46 47.80
C TRP A 306 3.04 -69.23 49.00
N GLU A 307 2.95 -68.68 50.21
CA GLU A 307 3.38 -69.36 51.45
C GLU A 307 2.51 -70.61 51.73
N GLU A 308 1.20 -70.52 51.50
CA GLU A 308 0.27 -71.65 51.63
C GLU A 308 0.56 -72.75 50.59
N GLU A 309 0.72 -72.41 49.31
CA GLU A 309 1.08 -73.36 48.24
C GLU A 309 2.44 -74.01 48.52
N ARG A 310 3.44 -73.24 48.96
CA ARG A 310 4.76 -73.77 49.34
C ARG A 310 4.66 -74.79 50.48
N SER A 311 3.77 -74.58 51.45
CA SER A 311 3.59 -75.49 52.59
C SER A 311 3.01 -76.87 52.19
N GLN A 312 2.39 -76.96 51.01
CA GLN A 312 1.78 -78.18 50.48
C GLN A 312 2.71 -78.95 49.52
N LEU A 313 3.93 -78.46 49.26
CA LEU A 313 4.89 -79.12 48.40
C LEU A 313 5.45 -80.39 49.05
N ASP A 314 5.39 -81.51 48.32
CA ASP A 314 6.07 -82.75 48.66
C ASP A 314 7.57 -82.64 48.35
N LEU A 315 8.33 -82.07 49.29
CA LEU A 315 9.77 -81.88 49.15
C LEU A 315 10.54 -83.20 49.04
N ASP A 316 10.09 -84.26 49.73
CA ASP A 316 10.73 -85.57 49.67
C ASP A 316 10.52 -86.23 48.30
N GLY A 317 9.30 -86.12 47.74
CA GLY A 317 9.00 -86.55 46.37
C GLY A 317 9.77 -85.77 45.31
N MET A 318 9.90 -84.44 45.48
CA MET A 318 10.74 -83.60 44.62
C MET A 318 12.22 -84.01 44.69
N ARG A 319 12.76 -84.29 45.88
CA ARG A 319 14.14 -84.77 46.06
C ARG A 319 14.36 -86.14 45.41
N GLY A 320 13.41 -87.06 45.58
CA GLY A 320 13.46 -88.37 44.92
C GLY A 320 13.45 -88.25 43.39
N LYS A 321 12.59 -87.37 42.85
CA LYS A 321 12.53 -87.07 41.42
C LYS A 321 13.82 -86.41 40.93
N ALA A 322 14.40 -85.49 41.70
CA ALA A 322 15.68 -84.85 41.37
C ALA A 322 16.81 -85.89 41.26
N GLN A 323 16.95 -86.78 42.24
CA GLN A 323 17.96 -87.83 42.20
C GLN A 323 17.77 -88.77 41.01
N HIS A 324 16.53 -89.17 40.71
CA HIS A 324 16.22 -90.00 39.55
C HIS A 324 16.61 -89.30 38.24
N LEU A 325 16.33 -88.00 38.12
CA LEU A 325 16.66 -87.22 36.92
C LEU A 325 18.17 -87.02 36.74
N LEU A 326 18.91 -86.80 37.84
CA LEU A 326 20.38 -86.75 37.81
C LEU A 326 20.97 -88.06 37.30
N ASN A 327 20.54 -89.19 37.87
CA ASN A 327 20.98 -90.52 37.44
C ASN A 327 20.63 -90.77 35.97
N ALA A 328 19.41 -90.44 35.55
CA ALA A 328 18.98 -90.60 34.16
C ALA A 328 19.77 -89.74 33.16
N CYS A 329 20.20 -88.53 33.55
CA CYS A 329 21.08 -87.70 32.71
C CYS A 329 22.49 -88.32 32.62
N GLN A 330 23.04 -88.81 33.73
CA GLN A 330 24.34 -89.49 33.76
C GLN A 330 24.35 -90.76 32.91
N ASP A 331 23.30 -91.57 33.00
CA ASP A 331 23.13 -92.80 32.20
C ASP A 331 23.04 -92.48 30.70
N LEU A 332 22.28 -91.44 30.33
CA LEU A 332 22.20 -90.98 28.95
C LEU A 332 23.57 -90.50 28.44
N GLU A 333 24.25 -89.63 29.20
CA GLU A 333 25.59 -89.16 28.84
C GLU A 333 26.56 -90.32 28.62
N ALA A 334 26.56 -91.34 29.50
CA ALA A 334 27.38 -92.53 29.36
C ALA A 334 27.02 -93.36 28.11
N GLN A 335 25.73 -93.52 27.82
CA GLN A 335 25.24 -94.22 26.63
C GLN A 335 25.72 -93.57 25.33
N TRP A 336 25.65 -92.24 25.26
CA TRP A 336 25.98 -91.47 24.06
C TRP A 336 27.49 -91.35 23.79
N ARG A 337 28.34 -91.59 24.80
CA ARG A 337 29.81 -91.67 24.61
C ARG A 337 30.27 -92.89 23.81
N HIS A 338 29.45 -93.93 23.69
CA HIS A 338 29.86 -95.23 23.14
C HIS A 338 28.92 -95.83 22.07
N ALA A 339 27.82 -95.16 21.71
CA ALA A 339 26.79 -95.69 20.81
C ALA A 339 26.52 -94.78 19.60
N SER A 340 26.15 -95.39 18.46
CA SER A 340 25.67 -94.66 17.27
C SER A 340 24.20 -94.23 17.42
N VAL A 341 23.88 -93.05 16.90
CA VAL A 341 22.56 -92.41 17.03
C VAL A 341 21.51 -93.17 16.21
N PRO A 342 20.40 -93.64 16.82
CA PRO A 342 19.30 -94.24 16.08
C PRO A 342 18.67 -93.25 15.08
N GLU A 343 18.41 -93.70 13.85
CA GLU A 343 17.88 -92.86 12.76
C GLU A 343 16.54 -92.17 13.07
N ARG A 344 15.76 -92.72 14.01
CA ARG A 344 14.50 -92.14 14.53
C ARG A 344 14.69 -90.83 15.31
N LEU A 345 15.92 -90.53 15.73
CA LEU A 345 16.29 -89.32 16.48
C LEU A 345 16.91 -88.24 15.56
N ALA A 346 16.60 -88.27 14.25
CA ALA A 346 17.07 -87.25 13.31
C ALA A 346 16.21 -85.97 13.35
N LEU A 347 16.81 -84.81 13.09
CA LEU A 347 16.08 -83.53 12.92
C LEU A 347 15.32 -83.52 11.58
N PRO A 348 13.98 -83.59 11.55
CA PRO A 348 13.23 -83.76 10.30
C PRO A 348 13.39 -82.59 9.33
N MET A 349 13.54 -81.37 9.86
CA MET A 349 13.74 -80.16 9.06
C MET A 349 15.17 -80.02 8.53
N ALA A 350 16.17 -80.56 9.26
CA ALA A 350 17.57 -80.55 8.83
C ALA A 350 17.78 -81.32 7.52
N ARG A 351 17.06 -82.44 7.33
CA ARG A 351 17.14 -83.29 6.12
C ARG A 351 16.88 -82.55 4.81
N ARG A 352 16.07 -81.49 4.84
CA ARG A 352 15.75 -80.67 3.65
C ARG A 352 16.60 -79.41 3.56
N HIS A 353 16.86 -78.76 4.69
CA HIS A 353 17.51 -77.45 4.73
C HIS A 353 19.02 -77.55 4.58
N VAL A 354 19.66 -78.47 5.29
CA VAL A 354 21.12 -78.61 5.30
C VAL A 354 21.68 -78.92 3.90
N PRO A 355 21.16 -79.88 3.11
CA PRO A 355 21.67 -80.11 1.75
C PRO A 355 21.49 -78.90 0.83
N ARG A 356 20.39 -78.16 0.98
CA ARG A 356 20.12 -76.95 0.20
C ARG A 356 21.06 -75.81 0.58
N ALA A 357 21.37 -75.63 1.86
CA ALA A 357 22.29 -74.62 2.34
C ALA A 357 23.74 -74.94 1.96
N MET A 358 24.16 -76.19 2.09
CA MET A 358 25.46 -76.68 1.60
C MET A 358 25.63 -76.41 0.10
N ALA A 359 24.60 -76.70 -0.71
CA ALA A 359 24.63 -76.41 -2.15
C ALA A 359 24.70 -74.90 -2.47
N LYS A 360 23.99 -74.06 -1.71
CA LYS A 360 24.03 -72.59 -1.88
C LYS A 360 25.40 -71.99 -1.53
N MET A 361 26.07 -72.56 -0.54
CA MET A 361 27.39 -72.11 -0.06
C MET A 361 28.55 -72.83 -0.77
N GLU A 362 28.25 -73.63 -1.81
CA GLU A 362 29.21 -74.44 -2.58
C GLU A 362 30.12 -75.33 -1.72
N VAL A 363 29.63 -75.79 -0.56
CA VAL A 363 30.37 -76.64 0.37
C VAL A 363 30.26 -78.10 -0.06
N THR A 364 31.35 -78.67 -0.56
CA THR A 364 31.40 -80.06 -1.06
C THR A 364 31.72 -81.09 0.01
N GLU A 365 32.39 -80.70 1.11
CA GLU A 365 32.73 -81.56 2.24
C GLU A 365 32.44 -80.85 3.57
N THR A 366 31.96 -81.60 4.58
CA THR A 366 31.70 -81.04 5.91
C THR A 366 33.03 -80.69 6.62
N PRO A 367 33.22 -79.46 7.11
CA PRO A 367 34.41 -79.09 7.89
C PRO A 367 34.66 -80.03 9.07
N ARG A 368 35.95 -80.27 9.36
CA ARG A 368 36.35 -81.07 10.53
C ARG A 368 35.74 -80.54 11.83
N ALA A 369 35.68 -79.22 12.01
CA ALA A 369 35.07 -78.59 13.17
C ALA A 369 33.59 -78.99 13.40
N LEU A 370 32.84 -79.25 12.33
CA LEU A 370 31.43 -79.69 12.40
C LEU A 370 31.30 -81.21 12.61
N ALA A 371 32.35 -81.97 12.33
CA ALA A 371 32.39 -83.42 12.49
C ALA A 371 32.90 -83.86 13.88
N THR A 372 33.56 -82.98 14.63
CA THR A 372 34.07 -83.26 15.98
C THR A 372 32.93 -83.38 16.98
N SER A 373 32.91 -84.47 17.76
CA SER A 373 32.01 -84.61 18.91
C SER A 373 32.49 -83.72 20.07
N ILE A 374 31.56 -83.06 20.74
CA ILE A 374 31.79 -82.25 21.96
C ILE A 374 31.14 -82.92 23.17
N ALA A 375 31.49 -82.47 24.39
CA ALA A 375 31.10 -83.14 25.63
C ALA A 375 29.57 -83.21 25.82
N TYR A 376 28.87 -82.19 25.34
CA TYR A 376 27.44 -81.99 25.60
C TYR A 376 26.52 -82.34 24.43
N ASP A 377 27.02 -83.03 23.39
CA ASP A 377 26.22 -83.39 22.21
C ASP A 377 24.96 -84.22 22.56
N TRP A 378 25.06 -85.08 23.57
CA TRP A 378 23.96 -85.95 24.05
C TRP A 378 22.69 -85.16 24.44
N MET A 379 22.86 -83.90 24.84
CA MET A 379 21.76 -83.03 25.30
C MET A 379 20.79 -82.67 24.19
N PHE A 380 21.25 -82.73 22.93
CA PHE A 380 20.42 -82.42 21.80
C PHE A 380 19.47 -83.56 21.39
N ASN A 381 19.74 -84.78 21.90
CA ASN A 381 18.99 -86.00 21.60
C ASN A 381 18.79 -86.24 20.08
N VAL A 382 19.76 -85.79 19.28
CA VAL A 382 19.85 -85.93 17.82
C VAL A 382 21.32 -86.15 17.44
N SER A 383 21.60 -86.45 16.17
CA SER A 383 23.00 -86.63 15.72
C SER A 383 23.83 -85.36 15.97
N PRO A 384 25.04 -85.45 16.57
CA PRO A 384 25.94 -84.32 16.78
C PRO A 384 26.13 -83.46 15.53
N GLN A 385 26.27 -84.11 14.38
CA GLN A 385 26.52 -83.45 13.12
C GLN A 385 25.27 -82.70 12.61
N GLU A 386 24.06 -83.23 12.86
CA GLU A 386 22.83 -82.64 12.34
C GLU A 386 22.51 -81.29 12.98
N TRP A 387 22.56 -81.18 14.32
CA TRP A 387 22.26 -79.91 14.98
C TRP A 387 23.35 -78.86 14.74
N LYS A 388 24.62 -79.28 14.66
CA LYS A 388 25.75 -78.39 14.32
C LYS A 388 25.64 -77.84 12.91
N LEU A 389 25.25 -78.67 11.94
CA LEU A 389 25.03 -78.21 10.55
C LEU A 389 23.87 -77.22 10.46
N VAL A 390 22.78 -77.44 11.18
CA VAL A 390 21.67 -76.49 11.25
C VAL A 390 22.12 -75.17 11.86
N ALA A 391 22.70 -75.20 13.06
CA ALA A 391 23.21 -74.01 13.75
C ALA A 391 24.17 -73.21 12.85
N PHE A 392 25.06 -73.93 12.16
CA PHE A 392 26.07 -73.36 11.30
C PHE A 392 25.48 -72.68 10.06
N PHE A 393 24.64 -73.38 9.29
CA PHE A 393 24.17 -72.85 8.00
C PHE A 393 22.98 -71.90 8.10
N GLU A 394 22.16 -72.03 9.14
CA GLU A 394 20.93 -71.25 9.26
C GLU A 394 21.12 -70.01 10.14
N GLU A 395 22.13 -69.97 11.02
CA GLU A 395 22.38 -68.81 11.91
C GLU A 395 23.80 -68.24 11.77
N VAL A 396 24.83 -69.07 11.95
CA VAL A 396 26.22 -68.56 12.03
C VAL A 396 26.72 -68.05 10.67
N TYR A 397 26.60 -68.85 9.61
CA TYR A 397 27.14 -68.59 8.28
C TYR A 397 26.05 -68.22 7.27
N THR A 398 25.21 -67.25 7.62
CA THR A 398 24.22 -66.70 6.69
C THR A 398 24.81 -65.57 5.84
N HIS A 399 24.23 -65.31 4.67
CA HIS A 399 24.67 -64.20 3.81
C HIS A 399 24.63 -62.82 4.50
N SER A 400 23.70 -62.60 5.45
CA SER A 400 23.61 -61.31 6.16
C SER A 400 24.82 -61.12 7.07
N HIS A 401 25.09 -62.09 7.95
CA HIS A 401 26.18 -62.01 8.93
C HIS A 401 27.55 -61.96 8.25
N LEU A 402 27.72 -62.70 7.16
CA LEU A 402 28.95 -62.70 6.35
C LEU A 402 29.21 -61.37 5.63
N ARG A 403 28.18 -60.72 5.07
CA ARG A 403 28.35 -59.45 4.34
C ARG A 403 28.49 -58.24 5.25
N LYS A 404 27.69 -58.20 6.32
CA LYS A 404 27.56 -57.01 7.17
C LYS A 404 28.51 -57.03 8.37
N GLN A 405 29.20 -58.14 8.61
CA GLN A 405 30.07 -58.30 9.78
C GLN A 405 29.30 -58.04 11.09
N GLU A 406 28.07 -58.55 11.15
CA GLU A 406 27.20 -58.43 12.30
C GLU A 406 27.56 -59.49 13.35
N TRP A 407 27.54 -59.07 14.63
CA TRP A 407 27.73 -59.98 15.75
C TRP A 407 26.49 -60.85 15.94
N VAL A 408 26.68 -62.16 15.95
CA VAL A 408 25.64 -63.16 16.23
C VAL A 408 25.71 -63.52 17.71
N SER A 409 24.58 -63.41 18.41
CA SER A 409 24.50 -63.84 19.82
C SER A 409 24.38 -65.35 19.91
N ILE A 410 25.01 -65.94 20.91
CA ILE A 410 24.81 -67.35 21.28
C ILE A 410 23.33 -67.71 21.51
N LEU A 411 22.52 -66.75 21.98
CA LEU A 411 21.09 -66.92 22.21
C LEU A 411 20.32 -67.06 20.89
N ASP A 412 20.77 -66.40 19.82
CA ASP A 412 20.16 -66.53 18.50
C ASP A 412 20.49 -67.90 17.89
N VAL A 413 21.73 -68.40 18.11
CA VAL A 413 22.11 -69.77 17.73
C VAL A 413 21.25 -70.82 18.45
N GLU A 414 21.06 -70.67 19.76
CA GLU A 414 20.19 -71.58 20.53
C GLU A 414 18.73 -71.51 20.05
N ARG A 415 18.23 -70.31 19.73
CA ARG A 415 16.88 -70.09 19.20
C ARG A 415 16.70 -70.76 17.85
N CYS A 416 17.66 -70.58 16.94
CA CYS A 416 17.65 -71.20 15.62
C CYS A 416 17.52 -72.73 15.75
N ILE A 417 18.35 -73.35 16.59
CA ILE A 417 18.29 -74.80 16.80
C ILE A 417 16.90 -75.23 17.32
N LYS A 418 16.29 -74.48 18.26
CA LYS A 418 14.92 -74.71 18.76
C LYS A 418 13.86 -74.60 17.65
N GLU A 419 13.94 -73.59 16.78
CA GLU A 419 13.02 -73.40 15.64
C GLU A 419 13.07 -74.56 14.65
N PHE A 420 14.24 -75.18 14.48
CA PHE A 420 14.43 -76.36 13.63
C PHE A 420 14.02 -77.69 14.29
N GLY A 421 13.33 -77.61 15.43
CA GLY A 421 12.65 -78.73 16.06
C GLY A 421 13.51 -79.50 17.07
N TYR A 422 14.64 -78.94 17.49
CA TYR A 422 15.38 -79.47 18.63
C TYR A 422 14.50 -79.53 19.89
N ARG A 423 14.59 -80.64 20.62
CA ARG A 423 14.04 -80.78 21.97
C ARG A 423 15.10 -81.39 22.89
N PRO A 424 15.35 -80.79 24.08
CA PRO A 424 16.26 -81.36 25.06
C PRO A 424 15.91 -82.81 25.39
N ALA A 425 16.92 -83.59 25.80
CA ALA A 425 16.69 -84.92 26.34
C ALA A 425 15.61 -84.86 27.44
N ARG A 426 14.64 -85.79 27.41
CA ARG A 426 13.48 -85.76 28.33
C ARG A 426 13.87 -85.61 29.81
N PRO A 427 14.92 -86.28 30.32
CA PRO A 427 15.36 -86.06 31.71
C PRO A 427 15.85 -84.65 31.98
N LEU A 428 16.52 -84.00 31.02
CA LEU A 428 16.98 -82.62 31.15
C LEU A 428 15.82 -81.62 31.17
N LEU A 429 14.82 -81.83 30.31
CA LEU A 429 13.60 -81.00 30.30
C LEU A 429 12.83 -81.15 31.62
N ALA A 430 12.65 -82.39 32.10
CA ALA A 430 11.99 -82.65 33.37
C ALA A 430 12.78 -82.10 34.57
N ALA A 431 14.12 -82.03 34.49
CA ALA A 431 14.97 -81.38 35.48
C ALA A 431 14.80 -79.87 35.47
N GLU A 432 14.72 -79.24 34.29
CA GLU A 432 14.46 -77.81 34.14
C GLU A 432 13.08 -77.42 34.67
N GLU A 433 12.04 -78.21 34.39
CA GLU A 433 10.70 -78.01 34.95
C GLU A 433 10.69 -78.10 36.48
N LEU A 434 11.41 -79.08 37.05
CA LEU A 434 11.53 -79.25 38.49
C LEU A 434 12.33 -78.11 39.13
N LEU A 435 13.39 -77.62 38.47
CA LEU A 435 14.16 -76.44 38.88
C LEU A 435 13.32 -75.16 38.84
N ASN A 436 12.56 -74.94 37.77
CA ASN A 436 11.68 -73.79 37.64
C ASN A 436 10.61 -73.80 38.73
N THR A 437 10.06 -74.99 39.02
CA THR A 437 9.12 -75.17 40.14
C THR A 437 9.81 -74.85 41.48
N ALA A 438 11.02 -75.37 41.71
CA ALA A 438 11.79 -75.12 42.92
C ALA A 438 12.21 -73.64 43.09
N GLN A 439 12.51 -72.95 41.99
CA GLN A 439 12.83 -71.51 41.98
C GLN A 439 11.59 -70.66 42.24
N TYR A 440 10.47 -71.00 41.58
CA TYR A 440 9.19 -70.34 41.76
C TYR A 440 8.77 -70.36 43.23
N TYR A 441 8.92 -71.50 43.90
CA TYR A 441 8.63 -71.65 45.34
C TYR A 441 9.82 -71.37 46.27
N ARG A 442 10.95 -70.85 45.75
CA ARG A 442 12.17 -70.50 46.51
C ARG A 442 12.67 -71.62 47.44
N VAL A 443 12.52 -72.87 47.03
CA VAL A 443 13.05 -74.05 47.73
C VAL A 443 14.36 -74.55 47.11
N LEU A 444 14.78 -73.98 45.97
CA LEU A 444 16.01 -74.37 45.28
C LEU A 444 17.27 -74.19 46.14
N SER A 445 17.39 -73.08 46.87
CA SER A 445 18.54 -72.82 47.75
C SER A 445 18.54 -73.67 49.02
N ASP A 446 17.38 -74.23 49.36
CA ASP A 446 17.12 -74.83 50.67
C ASP A 446 17.32 -76.36 50.65
N ASP A 447 17.33 -76.98 49.46
CA ASP A 447 17.54 -78.41 49.27
C ASP A 447 18.75 -78.69 48.36
N PRO A 448 19.87 -79.20 48.90
CA PRO A 448 21.07 -79.51 48.11
C PRO A 448 20.83 -80.54 46.98
N GLY A 449 19.88 -81.46 47.14
CA GLY A 449 19.57 -82.49 46.15
C GLY A 449 18.83 -81.94 44.93
N ILE A 450 17.93 -80.97 45.15
CA ILE A 450 17.27 -80.21 44.07
C ILE A 450 18.26 -79.21 43.46
N LEU A 451 19.09 -78.55 44.28
CA LEU A 451 20.15 -77.63 43.82
C LEU A 451 21.14 -78.32 42.89
N ALA A 452 21.42 -79.61 43.10
CA ALA A 452 22.30 -80.39 42.23
C ALA A 452 21.78 -80.46 40.78
N LEU A 453 20.47 -80.37 40.53
CA LEU A 453 19.93 -80.25 39.17
C LEU A 453 20.40 -78.99 38.47
N ALA A 454 20.65 -77.89 39.20
CA ALA A 454 21.12 -76.63 38.62
C ALA A 454 22.55 -76.74 38.06
N GLN A 455 23.28 -77.79 38.45
CA GLN A 455 24.61 -78.12 37.94
C GLN A 455 24.55 -78.98 36.67
N LEU A 456 23.38 -79.47 36.26
CA LEU A 456 23.24 -80.12 34.96
C LEU A 456 23.57 -79.13 33.85
N PRO A 457 24.26 -79.58 32.79
CA PRO A 457 24.62 -78.70 31.70
C PRO A 457 23.36 -78.12 31.06
N ARG A 458 23.46 -76.91 30.50
CA ARG A 458 22.38 -76.26 29.75
C ARG A 458 22.69 -76.27 28.26
N PRO A 459 21.68 -76.29 27.37
CA PRO A 459 21.92 -76.32 25.92
C PRO A 459 22.84 -75.18 25.45
N LEU A 460 22.72 -74.00 26.07
CA LEU A 460 23.62 -72.87 25.84
C LEU A 460 25.11 -73.18 26.09
N GLY A 461 25.43 -74.03 27.07
CA GLY A 461 26.80 -74.50 27.31
C GLY A 461 27.30 -75.42 26.17
N ALA A 462 26.43 -76.26 25.62
CA ALA A 462 26.75 -77.09 24.46
C ALA A 462 26.95 -76.27 23.19
N VAL A 463 26.13 -75.23 22.98
CA VAL A 463 26.34 -74.25 21.91
C VAL A 463 27.67 -73.51 22.13
N ALA A 464 27.99 -73.08 23.35
CA ALA A 464 29.24 -72.40 23.64
C ALA A 464 30.47 -73.26 23.31
N GLU A 465 30.47 -74.55 23.68
CA GLU A 465 31.53 -75.50 23.30
C GLU A 465 31.65 -75.65 21.77
N PHE A 466 30.52 -75.80 21.08
CA PHE A 466 30.51 -75.87 19.61
C PHE A 466 31.10 -74.61 18.96
N LEU A 467 30.74 -73.42 19.45
CA LEU A 467 31.31 -72.18 18.97
C LEU A 467 32.81 -72.09 19.29
N GLY A 468 33.24 -72.61 20.44
CA GLY A 468 34.65 -72.77 20.78
C GLY A 468 35.41 -73.64 19.76
N GLU A 469 34.82 -74.75 19.32
CA GLU A 469 35.39 -75.61 18.27
C GLU A 469 35.47 -74.91 16.90
N LEU A 470 34.47 -74.11 16.54
CA LEU A 470 34.54 -73.29 15.32
C LEU A 470 35.68 -72.25 15.42
N ALA A 471 35.83 -71.60 16.57
CA ALA A 471 36.88 -70.61 16.79
C ALA A 471 38.28 -71.23 16.79
N SER A 472 38.46 -72.42 17.39
CA SER A 472 39.75 -73.13 17.41
C SER A 472 40.22 -73.52 16.00
N HIS A 473 39.29 -73.75 15.08
CA HIS A 473 39.56 -74.01 13.66
C HIS A 473 39.65 -72.73 12.81
N GLY A 474 39.63 -71.55 13.43
CA GLY A 474 39.74 -70.25 12.73
C GLY A 474 38.54 -69.93 11.84
N MET A 475 37.36 -70.48 12.16
CA MET A 475 36.14 -70.23 11.40
C MET A 475 35.40 -68.99 11.92
N ILE A 476 35.42 -68.73 13.23
CA ILE A 476 34.74 -67.58 13.82
C ILE A 476 35.66 -66.84 14.77
N GLN A 477 35.37 -65.56 15.00
CA GLN A 477 35.99 -64.79 16.08
C GLN A 477 34.98 -64.61 17.22
N LEU A 478 35.37 -65.05 18.42
CA LEU A 478 34.55 -64.93 19.62
C LEU A 478 34.83 -63.62 20.35
N ARG A 479 33.76 -62.98 20.83
CA ARG A 479 33.84 -61.91 21.83
C ARG A 479 33.65 -62.52 23.22
N PRO A 480 34.65 -62.45 24.10
CA PRO A 480 34.55 -63.04 25.43
C PRO A 480 33.52 -62.30 26.29
N GLY A 481 32.77 -63.07 27.09
CA GLY A 481 31.75 -62.60 28.02
C GLY A 481 31.17 -63.77 28.82
N PRO A 482 30.24 -63.50 29.76
CA PRO A 482 29.38 -64.53 30.36
C PRO A 482 28.72 -65.38 29.27
N ILE A 483 28.44 -66.67 29.53
CA ILE A 483 27.94 -67.62 28.52
C ILE A 483 26.70 -67.10 27.78
N ASP A 484 25.78 -66.42 28.47
CA ASP A 484 24.55 -65.84 27.91
C ASP A 484 24.75 -64.54 27.10
N GLN A 485 25.95 -63.97 27.17
CA GLN A 485 26.35 -62.75 26.46
C GLN A 485 27.46 -63.02 25.43
N LEU A 486 27.84 -64.29 25.23
CA LEU A 486 28.77 -64.66 24.18
C LEU A 486 28.22 -64.24 22.82
N ALA A 487 29.07 -63.57 22.05
CA ALA A 487 28.78 -63.19 20.69
C ALA A 487 29.95 -63.61 19.79
N LEU A 488 29.64 -63.90 18.55
CA LEU A 488 30.60 -64.31 17.55
C LEU A 488 30.43 -63.50 16.28
N ILE A 489 31.48 -63.43 15.49
CA ILE A 489 31.40 -62.95 14.11
C ILE A 489 31.99 -64.03 13.20
N PRO A 490 31.29 -64.45 12.13
CA PRO A 490 31.81 -65.46 11.23
C PRO A 490 32.96 -64.88 10.38
N GLU A 491 34.04 -65.63 10.26
CA GLU A 491 35.13 -65.34 9.33
C GLU A 491 35.01 -66.28 8.12
N LEU A 492 35.11 -65.74 6.90
CA LEU A 492 35.06 -66.56 5.69
C LEU A 492 36.34 -67.40 5.59
N PRO A 493 36.27 -68.74 5.68
CA PRO A 493 37.44 -69.56 5.39
C PRO A 493 37.82 -69.33 3.92
N HIS A 494 39.08 -69.05 3.61
CA HIS A 494 39.56 -68.74 2.24
C HIS A 494 39.23 -69.78 1.15
N ARG A 495 38.71 -70.96 1.54
CA ARG A 495 38.33 -72.07 0.65
C ARG A 495 36.83 -72.14 0.33
N TRP A 496 36.02 -71.27 0.93
CA TRP A 496 34.58 -71.20 0.70
C TRP A 496 34.30 -69.90 -0.07
N ARG A 497 33.71 -70.00 -1.26
CA ARG A 497 33.48 -68.86 -2.17
C ARG A 497 32.04 -68.38 -2.12
#